data_AF-A0A2S8EUP2-F1
#
_entry.id   AF-A0A2S8EUP2-F1
#
_cell.length_a   1.000
_cell.length_b   1.000
_cell.length_c   1.000
_cell.angle_alpha   90.00
_cell.angle_beta   90.00
_cell.angle_gamma   90.00
#
_symmetry.space_group_name_H-M   'P 1'
#
loop_
_entity.id
_entity.type
_entity.pdbx_description
1 polymer ?
#
loop_
_entity_poly.entity_id
_entity_poly.type
_entity_poly.pdbx_seq_one_letter_code
_entity_poly.pdbx_strand_id
1 'polypeptide(L)'
;MTKTAKKGEQKVKISVRELYKIFGDDPQSVLEYAQQGMGKTEMLEEHGHVLALQDINVDMQEGEITVIMGLSGSGKSTLIRHFNRLIDPTAGEIIVDGDDVLAYGEEELRKLRRERMSMVFQKFALLPHRTVLENVGMAQAVRGYRRADFEADANKWLERVGLQGYGGQHPHQLSGGMQQRVGLARALAANSDIMLMDEAFSALDPLIRTDMQDLLLDLQEELSKTVVFISHDLDEALKLADHLVILKDGYIVQQGEPQEILLRPNDDYIVDFISDINRARVLRTRSVMIETTEPAEGVAGDVDADDNLESVIAKSEGDTTKKYRVLQDGEQVGVLDMQTLVRALVPSQASESGMRAAAV
;
A
#
# COMPACT_ATOMS: atom_id res chain seq x y z
N MET A 1 -4.94 9.48 18.84
CA MET A 1 -3.85 10.44 19.09
C MET A 1 -3.18 10.65 17.75
N THR A 2 -3.28 11.86 17.22
CA THR A 2 -3.10 12.23 15.81
C THR A 2 -1.64 12.14 15.37
N LYS A 3 -1.43 11.58 14.16
CA LYS A 3 -0.14 11.37 13.46
C LYS A 3 0.45 12.70 12.93
N THR A 4 0.58 13.74 13.77
CA THR A 4 1.32 14.98 13.40
C THR A 4 2.67 15.11 14.11
N ALA A 5 3.22 14.01 14.62
CA ALA A 5 4.55 14.03 15.21
C ALA A 5 5.65 14.06 14.12
N LYS A 6 6.12 15.29 13.83
CA LYS A 6 7.43 15.62 13.21
C LYS A 6 7.69 15.11 11.78
N LYS A 7 7.46 15.97 10.78
CA LYS A 7 8.25 16.02 9.54
C LYS A 7 9.71 16.45 9.85
N GLY A 8 10.45 15.62 10.58
CA GLY A 8 11.90 15.53 10.36
C GLY A 8 12.12 14.87 9.00
N GLU A 9 13.27 15.06 8.36
CA GLU A 9 13.61 14.40 7.08
C GLU A 9 13.22 12.92 7.15
N GLN A 10 12.14 12.55 6.45
CA GLN A 10 11.67 11.18 6.40
C GLN A 10 12.73 10.36 5.69
N LYS A 11 13.23 9.34 6.38
CA LYS A 11 14.27 8.48 5.86
C LYS A 11 13.66 7.53 4.84
N VAL A 12 14.14 7.59 3.60
CA VAL A 12 13.78 6.62 2.56
C VAL A 12 14.28 5.24 2.97
N LYS A 13 13.36 4.26 3.07
CA LYS A 13 13.68 2.87 3.42
C LYS A 13 13.97 2.02 2.18
N ILE A 14 13.17 2.21 1.14
CA ILE A 14 13.31 1.55 -0.16
C ILE A 14 13.23 2.63 -1.24
N SER A 15 14.20 2.61 -2.15
CA SER A 15 14.23 3.50 -3.32
C SER A 15 14.39 2.66 -4.58
N VAL A 16 13.60 2.95 -5.59
CA VAL A 16 13.64 2.32 -6.91
C VAL A 16 13.99 3.38 -7.92
N ARG A 17 15.01 3.12 -8.75
CA ARG A 17 15.50 4.08 -9.76
C ARG A 17 15.57 3.40 -11.11
N GLU A 18 14.99 4.04 -12.12
CA GLU A 18 15.07 3.67 -13.54
C GLU A 18 14.84 2.16 -13.78
N LEU A 19 13.88 1.56 -13.07
CA LEU A 19 13.73 0.11 -13.05
C LEU A 19 12.91 -0.39 -14.25
N TYR A 20 13.50 -1.33 -14.99
CA TYR A 20 12.87 -2.00 -16.12
C TYR A 20 12.76 -3.51 -15.87
N LYS A 21 11.67 -4.10 -16.37
CA LYS A 21 11.54 -5.55 -16.48
C LYS A 21 10.94 -5.94 -17.82
N ILE A 22 11.71 -6.72 -18.56
CA ILE A 22 11.32 -7.33 -19.83
C ILE A 22 11.37 -8.85 -19.66
N PHE A 23 10.32 -9.55 -20.09
CA PHE A 23 10.28 -11.01 -20.18
C PHE A 23 10.42 -11.45 -21.63
N GLY A 24 11.06 -12.60 -21.85
CA GLY A 24 11.36 -13.14 -23.18
C GLY A 24 12.77 -13.72 -23.21
N ASP A 25 13.15 -14.27 -24.35
CA ASP A 25 14.50 -14.78 -24.58
C ASP A 25 15.48 -13.62 -24.73
N ASP A 26 16.58 -13.63 -23.97
CA ASP A 26 17.58 -12.54 -23.96
C ASP A 26 16.99 -11.12 -23.83
N PRO A 27 16.37 -10.76 -22.69
CA PRO A 27 15.69 -9.48 -22.50
C PRO A 27 16.63 -8.27 -22.58
N GLN A 28 17.95 -8.45 -22.47
CA GLN A 28 18.92 -7.37 -22.62
C GLN A 28 19.01 -6.88 -24.07
N SER A 29 18.82 -7.77 -25.05
CA SER A 29 18.88 -7.42 -26.48
C SER A 29 17.84 -6.38 -26.91
N VAL A 30 16.76 -6.24 -26.15
CA VAL A 30 15.64 -5.34 -26.46
C VAL A 30 15.48 -4.18 -25.46
N LEU A 31 16.38 -4.06 -24.49
CA LEU A 31 16.31 -3.01 -23.46
C LEU A 31 16.40 -1.61 -24.05
N GLU A 32 17.28 -1.41 -25.04
CA GLU A 32 17.48 -0.11 -25.68
C GLU A 32 16.20 0.39 -26.35
N TYR A 33 15.39 -0.49 -26.96
CA TYR A 33 14.10 -0.12 -27.54
C TYR A 33 13.12 0.39 -26.47
N ALA A 34 13.06 -0.27 -25.31
CA ALA A 34 12.22 0.19 -24.20
C ALA A 34 12.68 1.56 -23.66
N GLN A 35 14.00 1.80 -23.59
CA GLN A 35 14.57 3.09 -23.18
C GLN A 35 14.29 4.19 -24.22
N GLN A 36 14.17 3.85 -25.50
CA GLN A 36 13.77 4.76 -26.56
C GLN A 36 12.24 5.00 -26.63
N GLY A 37 11.47 4.38 -25.73
CA GLY A 37 10.02 4.61 -25.60
C GLY A 37 9.14 3.59 -26.34
N MET A 38 9.69 2.47 -26.82
CA MET A 38 8.90 1.40 -27.41
C MET A 38 7.88 0.87 -26.38
N GLY A 39 6.61 0.83 -26.79
CA GLY A 39 5.51 0.43 -25.93
C GLY A 39 5.41 -1.10 -25.76
N LYS A 40 4.61 -1.52 -24.78
CA LYS A 40 4.37 -2.93 -24.46
C LYS A 40 3.81 -3.75 -25.64
N THR A 41 2.87 -3.20 -26.40
CA THR A 41 2.24 -3.89 -27.55
C THR A 41 3.24 -4.08 -28.68
N GLU A 42 3.95 -3.01 -29.05
CA GLU A 42 4.98 -3.02 -30.10
C GLU A 42 6.12 -3.99 -29.76
N MET A 43 6.60 -3.99 -28.52
CA MET A 43 7.64 -4.92 -28.06
C MET A 43 7.20 -6.39 -28.17
N LEU A 44 5.92 -6.69 -27.93
CA LEU A 44 5.39 -8.04 -28.09
C LEU A 44 5.25 -8.44 -29.56
N GLU A 45 4.74 -7.55 -30.41
CA GLU A 45 4.47 -7.83 -31.81
C GLU A 45 5.76 -7.92 -32.66
N GLU A 46 6.73 -7.04 -32.42
CA GLU A 46 7.95 -6.94 -33.22
C GLU A 46 9.08 -7.85 -32.72
N HIS A 47 9.20 -8.00 -31.40
CA HIS A 47 10.31 -8.73 -30.78
C HIS A 47 9.89 -10.01 -30.05
N GLY A 48 8.60 -10.18 -29.73
CA GLY A 48 8.12 -11.33 -28.97
C GLY A 48 8.41 -11.22 -27.46
N HIS A 49 8.71 -10.02 -26.96
CA HIS A 49 9.03 -9.76 -25.56
C HIS A 49 7.87 -9.05 -24.86
N VAL A 50 7.74 -9.27 -23.55
CA VAL A 50 6.74 -8.59 -22.72
C VAL A 50 7.44 -7.55 -21.86
N LEU A 51 7.23 -6.27 -22.18
CA LEU A 51 7.57 -5.15 -21.30
C LEU A 51 6.61 -5.14 -20.11
N ALA A 52 7.10 -5.54 -18.95
CA ALA A 52 6.31 -5.65 -17.72
C ALA A 52 6.46 -4.44 -16.80
N LEU A 53 7.64 -3.83 -16.77
CA LEU A 53 7.91 -2.58 -16.05
C LEU A 53 8.82 -1.70 -16.90
N GLN A 54 8.56 -0.40 -16.90
CA GLN A 54 9.25 0.62 -17.68
C GLN A 54 9.48 1.84 -16.80
N ASP A 55 10.75 2.24 -16.65
CA ASP A 55 11.19 3.45 -15.97
C ASP A 55 10.50 3.71 -14.60
N ILE A 56 10.47 2.68 -13.75
CA ILE A 56 9.83 2.81 -12.44
C ILE A 56 10.75 3.57 -11.48
N ASN A 57 10.23 4.66 -10.93
CA ASN A 57 10.92 5.52 -9.96
C ASN A 57 10.00 5.80 -8.76
N VAL A 58 10.35 5.26 -7.59
CA VAL A 58 9.53 5.38 -6.37
C VAL A 58 10.37 5.33 -5.12
N ASP A 59 10.06 6.22 -4.16
CA ASP A 59 10.64 6.23 -2.82
C ASP A 59 9.56 5.83 -1.79
N MET A 60 9.93 4.91 -0.89
CA MET A 60 9.07 4.40 0.18
C MET A 60 9.70 4.76 1.52
N GLN A 61 8.98 5.50 2.34
CA GLN A 61 9.50 6.03 3.59
C GLN A 61 9.47 5.00 4.72
N GLU A 62 10.43 5.12 5.64
CA GLU A 62 10.49 4.26 6.81
C GLU A 62 9.24 4.44 7.70
N GLY A 63 8.61 3.32 8.02
CA GLY A 63 7.44 3.27 8.90
C GLY A 63 6.12 3.64 8.22
N GLU A 64 6.11 3.97 6.92
CA GLU A 64 4.90 4.26 6.16
C GLU A 64 4.35 3.04 5.43
N ILE A 65 3.07 3.11 5.08
CA ILE A 65 2.40 2.18 4.17
C ILE A 65 2.41 2.78 2.77
N THR A 66 3.22 2.20 1.87
CA THR A 66 3.13 2.47 0.44
C THR A 66 2.20 1.47 -0.21
N VAL A 67 1.09 1.93 -0.78
CA VAL A 67 0.19 1.08 -1.56
C VAL A 67 0.51 1.23 -3.05
N ILE A 68 0.68 0.09 -3.72
CA ILE A 68 0.88 -0.02 -5.17
C ILE A 68 -0.42 -0.57 -5.76
N MET A 69 -1.07 0.25 -6.59
CA MET A 69 -2.34 -0.04 -7.23
C MET A 69 -2.24 -0.12 -8.74
N GLY A 70 -3.28 -0.65 -9.37
CA GLY A 70 -3.40 -0.76 -10.82
C GLY A 70 -4.19 -1.99 -11.24
N LEU A 71 -4.56 -2.05 -12.52
CA LEU A 71 -5.30 -3.17 -13.08
C LEU A 71 -4.46 -4.46 -13.13
N SER A 72 -5.12 -5.59 -13.38
CA SER A 72 -4.43 -6.85 -13.62
C SER A 72 -3.47 -6.70 -14.81
N GLY A 73 -2.26 -7.25 -14.69
CA GLY A 73 -1.23 -7.17 -15.74
C GLY A 73 -0.47 -5.85 -15.84
N SER A 74 -0.65 -4.91 -14.90
CA SER A 74 0.10 -3.63 -14.87
C SER A 74 1.51 -3.73 -14.27
N GLY A 75 1.94 -4.91 -13.79
CA GLY A 75 3.31 -5.14 -13.29
C GLY A 75 3.48 -5.08 -11.77
N LYS A 76 2.43 -4.82 -10.97
CA LYS A 76 2.49 -4.68 -9.50
C LYS A 76 3.24 -5.82 -8.79
N SER A 77 2.77 -7.06 -8.98
CA SER A 77 3.38 -8.23 -8.33
C SER A 77 4.78 -8.54 -8.87
N THR A 78 5.13 -8.06 -10.05
CA THR A 78 6.50 -8.12 -10.57
C THR A 78 7.38 -7.12 -9.82
N LEU A 79 6.90 -5.88 -9.63
CA LEU A 79 7.60 -4.83 -8.90
C LEU A 79 7.95 -5.24 -7.47
N ILE A 80 6.98 -5.75 -6.69
CA ILE A 80 7.25 -6.15 -5.30
C ILE A 80 8.25 -7.31 -5.18
N ARG A 81 8.29 -8.20 -6.18
CA ARG A 81 9.21 -9.34 -6.22
C ARG A 81 10.64 -8.95 -6.59
N HIS A 82 10.83 -7.74 -7.11
CA HIS A 82 12.16 -7.19 -7.32
C HIS A 82 12.82 -6.76 -6.00
N PHE A 83 12.05 -6.28 -5.02
CA PHE A 83 12.63 -5.83 -3.73
C PHE A 83 13.36 -6.93 -2.97
N ASN A 84 12.81 -8.14 -2.98
CA ASN A 84 13.46 -9.30 -2.39
C ASN A 84 14.22 -10.15 -3.42
N ARG A 85 14.38 -9.67 -4.67
CA ARG A 85 15.01 -10.37 -5.80
C ARG A 85 14.49 -11.78 -6.05
N LEU A 86 13.20 -12.04 -5.79
CA LEU A 86 12.57 -13.28 -6.26
C LEU A 86 12.53 -13.34 -7.79
N ILE A 87 12.50 -12.16 -8.42
CA ILE A 87 12.73 -11.96 -9.84
C ILE A 87 13.75 -10.82 -9.94
N ASP A 88 14.82 -10.99 -10.73
CA ASP A 88 15.74 -9.89 -11.00
C ASP A 88 15.18 -8.97 -12.10
N PRO A 89 15.34 -7.63 -11.96
CA PRO A 89 14.98 -6.68 -13.00
C PRO A 89 15.89 -6.85 -14.22
N THR A 90 15.48 -6.28 -15.36
CA THR A 90 16.32 -6.19 -16.55
C THR A 90 17.34 -5.06 -16.41
N ALA A 91 16.94 -3.93 -15.84
CA ALA A 91 17.80 -2.78 -15.58
C ALA A 91 17.27 -1.94 -14.41
N GLY A 92 18.08 -0.98 -13.95
CA GLY A 92 17.79 -0.07 -12.84
C GLY A 92 18.41 -0.51 -11.52
N GLU A 93 18.01 0.17 -10.45
CA GLU A 93 18.56 -0.01 -9.10
C GLU A 93 17.45 -0.18 -8.05
N ILE A 94 17.74 -0.94 -7.00
CA ILE A 94 16.84 -1.10 -5.85
C ILE A 94 17.65 -0.91 -4.58
N ILE A 95 17.49 0.24 -3.95
CA ILE A 95 18.27 0.64 -2.78
C ILE A 95 17.43 0.37 -1.54
N VAL A 96 17.93 -0.44 -0.61
CA VAL A 96 17.28 -0.76 0.67
C VAL A 96 18.22 -0.38 1.80
N ASP A 97 17.77 0.50 2.70
CA ASP A 97 18.60 1.06 3.79
C ASP A 97 19.92 1.70 3.29
N GLY A 98 19.95 2.17 2.04
CA GLY A 98 21.11 2.82 1.41
C GLY A 98 22.00 1.90 0.56
N ASP A 99 21.75 0.59 0.58
CA ASP A 99 22.52 -0.39 -0.18
C ASP A 99 21.73 -0.90 -1.40
N ASP A 100 22.36 -0.95 -2.58
CA ASP A 100 21.74 -1.57 -3.76
C ASP A 100 21.71 -3.09 -3.65
N VAL A 101 20.50 -3.66 -3.57
CA VAL A 101 20.30 -5.10 -3.39
C VAL A 101 20.68 -5.91 -4.64
N LEU A 102 20.77 -5.28 -5.81
CA LEU A 102 21.19 -5.96 -7.05
C LEU A 102 22.68 -6.31 -7.02
N ALA A 103 23.49 -5.53 -6.29
CA ALA A 103 24.91 -5.80 -6.07
C ALA A 103 25.18 -6.95 -5.07
N TYR A 104 24.17 -7.38 -4.31
CA TYR A 104 24.35 -8.43 -3.30
C TYR A 104 24.70 -9.79 -3.90
N GLY A 105 25.66 -10.46 -3.26
CA GLY A 105 25.90 -11.88 -3.44
C GLY A 105 24.83 -12.75 -2.79
N GLU A 106 24.92 -14.06 -2.97
CA GLU A 106 23.91 -15.00 -2.45
C GLU A 106 23.74 -14.96 -0.92
N GLU A 107 24.83 -14.79 -0.17
CA GLU A 107 24.79 -14.78 1.29
C GLU A 107 24.11 -13.53 1.85
N GLU A 108 24.45 -12.37 1.30
CA GLU A 108 23.86 -11.07 1.66
C GLU A 108 22.37 -11.05 1.32
N LEU A 109 22.00 -11.54 0.14
CA LEU A 109 20.60 -11.65 -0.26
C LEU A 109 19.79 -12.60 0.65
N ARG A 110 20.37 -13.74 1.04
CA ARG A 110 19.73 -14.63 2.03
C ARG A 110 19.60 -13.95 3.38
N LYS A 111 20.58 -13.17 3.82
CA LYS A 111 20.51 -12.41 5.07
C LYS A 111 19.40 -11.36 5.01
N LEU A 112 19.33 -10.57 3.94
CA LEU A 112 18.25 -9.60 3.71
C LEU A 112 16.86 -10.24 3.82
N ARG A 113 16.63 -11.33 3.08
CA ARG A 113 15.36 -12.07 3.09
C ARG A 113 15.04 -12.70 4.43
N ARG A 114 16.05 -13.14 5.17
CA ARG A 114 15.84 -13.77 6.47
C ARG A 114 15.56 -12.77 7.55
N GLU A 115 16.20 -11.60 7.56
CA GLU A 115 16.24 -10.69 8.72
C GLU A 115 15.45 -9.40 8.52
N ARG A 116 15.47 -8.83 7.31
CA ARG A 116 14.97 -7.47 7.05
C ARG A 116 13.65 -7.41 6.31
N MET A 117 13.30 -8.46 5.56
CA MET A 117 12.06 -8.53 4.79
C MET A 117 11.17 -9.71 5.21
N SER A 118 9.86 -9.50 5.17
CA SER A 118 8.85 -10.57 5.20
C SER A 118 7.91 -10.40 4.03
N MET A 119 7.27 -11.51 3.60
CA MET A 119 6.35 -11.49 2.47
C MET A 119 5.05 -12.23 2.81
N VAL A 120 3.93 -11.58 2.49
CA VAL A 120 2.59 -12.17 2.49
C VAL A 120 2.17 -12.31 1.03
N PHE A 121 1.95 -13.55 0.60
CA PHE A 121 1.58 -13.88 -0.78
C PHE A 121 0.06 -13.92 -0.95
N GLN A 122 -0.41 -13.61 -2.16
CA GLN A 122 -1.81 -13.70 -2.57
C GLN A 122 -2.41 -15.09 -2.29
N LYS A 123 -1.69 -16.16 -2.68
CA LYS A 123 -1.98 -17.53 -2.25
C LYS A 123 -1.14 -17.82 -1.02
N PHE A 124 -1.78 -18.16 0.09
CA PHE A 124 -1.25 -18.16 1.48
C PHE A 124 0.18 -18.74 1.68
N ALA A 125 0.65 -19.58 0.76
CA ALA A 125 1.99 -20.16 0.73
C ALA A 125 2.37 -20.82 2.07
N LEU A 126 1.38 -21.39 2.75
CA LEU A 126 1.57 -22.13 3.99
C LEU A 126 2.14 -23.51 3.67
N LEU A 127 3.01 -24.00 4.53
CA LEU A 127 3.57 -25.35 4.47
C LEU A 127 2.50 -26.34 4.96
N PRO A 128 1.91 -27.17 4.08
CA PRO A 128 0.75 -27.99 4.43
C PRO A 128 1.10 -29.13 5.39
N HIS A 129 2.36 -29.56 5.39
CA HIS A 129 2.91 -30.61 6.25
C HIS A 129 3.37 -30.10 7.61
N ARG A 130 3.23 -28.80 7.89
CA ARG A 130 3.54 -28.18 9.18
C ARG A 130 2.28 -27.71 9.86
N THR A 131 2.32 -27.60 11.18
CA THR A 131 1.23 -27.01 11.96
C THR A 131 1.15 -25.50 11.75
N VAL A 132 0.06 -24.88 12.17
CA VAL A 132 -0.16 -23.44 12.14
C VAL A 132 0.93 -22.71 12.93
N LEU A 133 1.25 -23.17 14.14
CA LEU A 133 2.30 -22.59 14.96
C LEU A 133 3.67 -22.67 14.25
N GLU A 134 3.99 -23.80 13.63
CA GLU A 134 5.25 -23.98 12.90
C GLU A 134 5.33 -23.14 11.62
N ASN A 135 4.19 -22.85 10.99
CA ASN A 135 4.13 -21.89 9.89
C ASN A 135 4.42 -20.47 10.39
N VAL A 136 3.82 -20.06 11.52
CA VAL A 136 4.05 -18.74 12.11
C VAL A 136 5.52 -18.58 12.54
N GLY A 137 6.08 -19.57 13.22
CA GLY A 137 7.49 -19.56 13.66
C GLY A 137 8.52 -19.88 12.56
N MET A 138 8.10 -20.04 11.31
CA MET A 138 8.97 -20.52 10.22
C MET A 138 10.23 -19.66 10.06
N ALA A 139 10.10 -18.34 10.09
CA ALA A 139 11.22 -17.43 9.91
C ALA A 139 12.29 -17.63 11.00
N GLN A 140 11.87 -17.78 12.25
CA GLN A 140 12.77 -18.03 13.38
C GLN A 140 13.40 -19.43 13.27
N ALA A 141 12.63 -20.45 12.91
CA ALA A 141 13.15 -21.80 12.67
C ALA A 141 14.24 -21.82 11.57
N VAL A 142 14.04 -21.09 10.47
CA VAL A 142 15.03 -20.97 9.38
C VAL A 142 16.30 -20.23 9.81
N ARG A 143 16.21 -19.33 10.79
CA ARG A 143 17.37 -18.67 11.42
C ARG A 143 18.08 -19.56 12.46
N GLY A 144 17.57 -20.77 12.72
CA GLY A 144 18.18 -21.75 13.63
C GLY A 144 17.60 -21.77 15.05
N TYR A 145 16.56 -20.99 15.34
CA TYR A 145 15.88 -21.04 16.63
C TYR A 145 15.08 -22.34 16.79
N ARG A 146 15.07 -22.90 18.00
CA ARG A 146 14.26 -24.07 18.32
C ARG A 146 12.83 -23.63 18.59
N ARG A 147 11.89 -24.57 18.47
CA ARG A 147 10.47 -24.31 18.77
C ARG A 147 10.23 -23.61 20.10
N ALA A 148 10.90 -24.07 21.15
CA ALA A 148 10.78 -23.48 22.50
C ALA A 148 11.20 -22.00 22.56
N ASP A 149 12.05 -21.55 21.63
CA ASP A 149 12.55 -20.17 21.59
C ASP A 149 11.52 -19.22 20.94
N PHE A 150 10.64 -19.72 20.05
CA PHE A 150 9.68 -18.89 19.29
C PHE A 150 8.19 -19.18 19.58
N GLU A 151 7.86 -20.28 20.26
CA GLU A 151 6.48 -20.73 20.45
C GLU A 151 5.62 -19.73 21.21
N ALA A 152 6.17 -19.04 22.21
CA ALA A 152 5.46 -18.00 22.94
C ALA A 152 5.11 -16.79 22.04
N ASP A 153 6.07 -16.33 21.24
CA ASP A 153 5.87 -15.21 20.31
C ASP A 153 4.90 -15.59 19.17
N ALA A 154 5.05 -16.78 18.60
CA ALA A 154 4.13 -17.29 17.58
C ALA A 154 2.68 -17.38 18.10
N ASN A 155 2.48 -17.82 19.36
CA ASN A 155 1.16 -17.85 19.98
C ASN A 155 0.59 -16.45 20.23
N LYS A 156 1.44 -15.49 20.64
CA LYS A 156 1.04 -14.07 20.78
C LYS A 156 0.50 -13.53 19.45
N TRP A 157 1.19 -13.79 18.34
CA TRP A 157 0.71 -13.36 17.02
C TRP A 157 -0.55 -14.08 16.58
N LEU A 158 -0.69 -15.38 16.87
CA LEU A 158 -1.91 -16.13 16.59
C LEU A 158 -3.11 -15.58 17.37
N GLU A 159 -2.94 -15.24 18.65
CA GLU A 159 -3.98 -14.59 19.45
C GLU A 159 -4.39 -13.25 18.86
N ARG A 160 -3.41 -12.42 18.49
CA ARG A 160 -3.65 -11.08 17.93
C ARG A 160 -4.39 -11.10 16.58
N VAL A 161 -4.20 -12.13 15.77
CA VAL A 161 -4.97 -12.34 14.53
C VAL A 161 -6.25 -13.16 14.76
N GLY A 162 -6.67 -13.39 16.00
CA GLY A 162 -7.93 -14.09 16.33
C GLY A 162 -7.91 -15.61 16.07
N LEU A 163 -6.74 -16.24 16.12
CA LEU A 163 -6.50 -17.68 15.91
C LEU A 163 -5.97 -18.38 17.17
N GLN A 164 -6.29 -17.87 18.35
CA GLN A 164 -5.95 -18.52 19.62
C GLN A 164 -6.49 -19.96 19.64
N GLY A 165 -5.66 -20.92 20.07
CA GLY A 165 -6.01 -22.34 20.14
C GLY A 165 -5.89 -23.12 18.83
N TYR A 166 -5.66 -22.46 17.69
CA TYR A 166 -5.49 -23.15 16.39
C TYR A 166 -4.06 -23.60 16.09
N GLY A 167 -3.09 -23.27 16.95
CA GLY A 167 -1.66 -23.51 16.70
C GLY A 167 -1.28 -24.97 16.38
N GLY A 168 -2.01 -25.94 16.95
CA GLY A 168 -1.79 -27.38 16.71
C GLY A 168 -2.43 -27.94 15.44
N GLN A 169 -3.27 -27.16 14.74
CA GLN A 169 -3.91 -27.61 13.50
C GLN A 169 -2.98 -27.47 12.30
N HIS A 170 -3.34 -28.08 11.19
CA HIS A 170 -2.68 -27.94 9.90
C HIS A 170 -3.48 -27.00 8.97
N PRO A 171 -2.83 -26.35 7.98
CA PRO A 171 -3.48 -25.40 7.08
C PRO A 171 -4.75 -25.91 6.39
N HIS A 172 -4.78 -27.19 6.00
CA HIS A 172 -5.95 -27.79 5.32
C HIS A 172 -7.19 -27.91 6.21
N GLN A 173 -7.05 -27.73 7.52
CA GLN A 173 -8.15 -27.74 8.49
C GLN A 173 -8.74 -26.34 8.71
N LEU A 174 -8.17 -25.31 8.08
CA LEU A 174 -8.56 -23.92 8.23
C LEU A 174 -9.33 -23.40 7.01
N SER A 175 -10.25 -22.45 7.21
CA SER A 175 -10.86 -21.70 6.12
C SER A 175 -9.84 -20.81 5.40
N GLY A 176 -10.14 -20.35 4.18
CA GLY A 176 -9.25 -19.46 3.42
C GLY A 176 -8.84 -18.21 4.20
N GLY A 177 -9.82 -17.52 4.82
CA GLY A 177 -9.53 -16.35 5.64
C GLY A 177 -8.67 -16.64 6.88
N MET A 178 -8.85 -17.81 7.49
CA MET A 178 -7.97 -18.25 8.59
C MET A 178 -6.55 -18.52 8.10
N GLN A 179 -6.37 -19.18 6.95
CA GLN A 179 -5.04 -19.41 6.37
C GLN A 179 -4.31 -18.09 6.06
N GLN A 180 -5.05 -17.08 5.62
CA GLN A 180 -4.49 -15.76 5.37
C GLN A 180 -4.02 -15.07 6.65
N ARG A 181 -4.80 -15.16 7.72
CA ARG A 181 -4.41 -14.68 9.05
C ARG A 181 -3.17 -15.38 9.60
N VAL A 182 -3.01 -16.68 9.31
CA VAL A 182 -1.74 -17.40 9.59
C VAL A 182 -0.58 -16.82 8.76
N GLY A 183 -0.81 -16.49 7.48
CA GLY A 183 0.19 -15.85 6.62
C GLY A 183 0.64 -14.49 7.16
N LEU A 184 -0.29 -13.67 7.63
CA LEU A 184 -0.01 -12.39 8.28
C LEU A 184 0.74 -12.58 9.61
N ALA A 185 0.27 -13.48 10.48
CA ALA A 185 0.96 -13.81 11.72
C ALA A 185 2.41 -14.30 11.48
N ARG A 186 2.65 -15.09 10.42
CA ARG A 186 4.00 -15.51 10.01
C ARG A 186 4.88 -14.33 9.61
N ALA A 187 4.35 -13.36 8.87
CA ALA A 187 5.12 -12.18 8.48
C ALA A 187 5.44 -11.31 9.71
N LEU A 188 4.49 -11.14 10.63
CA LEU A 188 4.69 -10.40 11.88
C LEU A 188 5.70 -11.08 12.82
N ALA A 189 5.59 -12.40 13.00
CA ALA A 189 6.50 -13.20 13.83
C ALA A 189 7.93 -13.29 13.25
N ALA A 190 8.13 -12.96 11.98
CA ALA A 190 9.48 -12.80 11.42
C ALA A 190 10.20 -11.58 12.02
N ASN A 191 9.46 -10.62 12.57
CA ASN A 191 9.97 -9.37 13.12
C ASN A 191 10.95 -8.66 12.18
N SER A 192 10.56 -8.53 10.90
CA SER A 192 11.33 -7.82 9.88
C SER A 192 10.97 -6.33 9.84
N ASP A 193 11.86 -5.49 9.32
CA ASP A 193 11.63 -4.04 9.22
C ASP A 193 10.71 -3.68 8.05
N ILE A 194 10.76 -4.49 6.99
CA ILE A 194 9.98 -4.35 5.77
C ILE A 194 8.98 -5.50 5.66
N MET A 195 7.73 -5.19 5.35
CA MET A 195 6.68 -6.15 5.05
C MET A 195 6.16 -5.95 3.63
N LEU A 196 6.28 -6.98 2.80
CA LEU A 196 5.82 -7.00 1.42
C LEU A 196 4.51 -7.78 1.34
N MET A 197 3.42 -7.15 0.89
CA MET A 197 2.09 -7.76 0.85
C MET A 197 1.55 -7.73 -0.58
N ASP A 198 1.42 -8.90 -1.21
CA ASP A 198 0.97 -9.05 -2.60
C ASP A 198 -0.51 -9.49 -2.63
N GLU A 199 -1.43 -8.53 -2.83
CA GLU A 199 -2.90 -8.75 -2.81
C GLU A 199 -3.38 -9.54 -1.60
N ALA A 200 -2.78 -9.23 -0.45
CA ALA A 200 -2.87 -10.05 0.74
C ALA A 200 -4.30 -10.24 1.22
N PHE A 201 -5.22 -9.29 0.96
CA PHE A 201 -6.62 -9.32 1.44
C PHE A 201 -7.66 -9.65 0.36
N SER A 202 -7.25 -9.90 -0.88
CA SER A 202 -8.13 -10.12 -2.04
C SER A 202 -9.09 -11.30 -1.90
N ALA A 203 -8.67 -12.36 -1.19
CA ALA A 203 -9.44 -13.59 -1.01
C ALA A 203 -10.39 -13.56 0.21
N LEU A 204 -10.49 -12.44 0.92
CA LEU A 204 -11.35 -12.30 2.10
C LEU A 204 -12.73 -11.77 1.76
N ASP A 205 -13.72 -12.28 2.51
CA ASP A 205 -15.05 -11.67 2.62
C ASP A 205 -14.95 -10.23 3.14
N PRO A 206 -15.87 -9.32 2.75
CA PRO A 206 -15.76 -7.88 3.06
C PRO A 206 -15.62 -7.53 4.54
N LEU A 207 -16.29 -8.28 5.43
CA LEU A 207 -16.21 -8.03 6.89
C LEU A 207 -14.81 -8.35 7.42
N ILE A 208 -14.31 -9.56 7.11
CA ILE A 208 -12.97 -9.99 7.55
C ILE A 208 -11.88 -9.14 6.90
N ARG A 209 -12.08 -8.69 5.65
CA ARG A 209 -11.19 -7.75 4.99
C ARG A 209 -11.04 -6.46 5.80
N THR A 210 -12.17 -5.87 6.20
CA THR A 210 -12.18 -4.65 7.02
C THR A 210 -11.43 -4.85 8.33
N ASP A 211 -11.74 -5.94 9.06
CA ASP A 211 -11.08 -6.26 10.33
C ASP A 211 -9.55 -6.42 10.18
N MET A 212 -9.09 -6.99 9.06
CA MET A 212 -7.66 -7.19 8.79
C MET A 212 -6.94 -5.92 8.36
N GLN A 213 -7.63 -5.02 7.65
CA GLN A 213 -7.11 -3.69 7.36
C GLN A 213 -6.94 -2.88 8.64
N ASP A 214 -7.94 -2.90 9.53
CA ASP A 214 -7.88 -2.20 10.81
C ASP A 214 -6.76 -2.76 11.70
N LEU A 215 -6.64 -4.09 11.76
CA LEU A 215 -5.52 -4.73 12.45
C LEU A 215 -4.16 -4.30 11.88
N LEU A 216 -4.03 -4.19 10.55
CA LEU A 216 -2.79 -3.74 9.92
C LEU A 216 -2.44 -2.30 10.31
N LEU A 217 -3.44 -1.40 10.35
CA LEU A 217 -3.27 -0.02 10.77
C LEU A 217 -2.84 0.05 12.25
N ASP A 218 -3.53 -0.65 13.14
CA ASP A 218 -3.18 -0.73 14.57
C ASP A 218 -1.74 -1.26 14.77
N LEU A 219 -1.34 -2.25 13.97
CA LEU A 219 0.00 -2.82 14.01
C LEU A 219 1.06 -1.87 13.47
N GLN A 220 0.74 -1.10 12.43
CA GLN A 220 1.64 -0.10 11.88
C GLN A 220 1.90 1.00 12.92
N GLU A 221 0.87 1.44 13.65
CA GLU A 221 1.02 2.45 14.71
C GLU A 221 1.91 1.95 15.85
N GLU A 222 1.79 0.67 16.24
CA GLU A 222 2.60 0.11 17.32
C GLU A 222 4.05 -0.22 16.90
N LEU A 223 4.22 -0.79 15.70
CA LEU A 223 5.50 -1.40 15.30
C LEU A 223 6.33 -0.52 14.36
N SER A 224 5.71 0.50 13.76
CA SER A 224 6.34 1.41 12.78
C SER A 224 7.13 0.67 11.69
N LYS A 225 6.58 -0.46 11.21
CA LYS A 225 7.17 -1.24 10.11
C LYS A 225 6.90 -0.55 8.79
N THR A 226 7.84 -0.67 7.85
CA THR A 226 7.65 -0.19 6.48
C THR A 226 6.84 -1.23 5.71
N VAL A 227 5.67 -0.85 5.20
CA VAL A 227 4.77 -1.79 4.51
C VAL A 227 4.68 -1.40 3.03
N VAL A 228 4.91 -2.37 2.15
CA VAL A 228 4.61 -2.23 0.73
C VAL A 228 3.45 -3.15 0.40
N PHE A 229 2.31 -2.57 0.07
CA PHE A 229 1.05 -3.28 -0.08
C PHE A 229 0.56 -3.17 -1.53
N ILE A 230 0.24 -4.30 -2.15
CA ILE A 230 -0.40 -4.31 -3.48
C ILE A 230 -1.89 -4.53 -3.30
N SER A 231 -2.68 -3.67 -3.95
CA SER A 231 -4.12 -3.88 -4.12
C SER A 231 -4.58 -3.62 -5.55
N HIS A 232 -5.76 -4.12 -5.86
CA HIS A 232 -6.57 -3.69 -7.00
C HIS A 232 -7.84 -2.95 -6.54
N ASP A 233 -8.08 -2.87 -5.23
CA ASP A 233 -9.22 -2.23 -4.59
C ASP A 233 -8.81 -0.83 -4.11
N LEU A 234 -9.51 0.16 -4.63
CA LEU A 234 -9.23 1.57 -4.41
C LEU A 234 -9.66 2.04 -3.02
N ASP A 235 -10.78 1.52 -2.48
CA ASP A 235 -11.20 1.85 -1.11
C ASP A 235 -10.18 1.31 -0.11
N GLU A 236 -9.65 0.11 -0.36
CA GLU A 236 -8.57 -0.48 0.44
C GLU A 236 -7.30 0.36 0.40
N ALA A 237 -6.89 0.78 -0.79
CA ALA A 237 -5.69 1.59 -0.94
C ALA A 237 -5.81 2.95 -0.27
N LEU A 238 -6.96 3.62 -0.41
CA LEU A 238 -7.20 4.91 0.23
C LEU A 238 -7.32 4.83 1.74
N LYS A 239 -7.78 3.70 2.27
CA LYS A 239 -7.83 3.45 3.70
C LYS A 239 -6.45 3.20 4.30
N LEU A 240 -5.58 2.48 3.59
CA LEU A 240 -4.30 2.00 4.11
C LEU A 240 -3.11 2.92 3.80
N ALA A 241 -3.11 3.60 2.66
CA ALA A 241 -1.92 4.27 2.15
C ALA A 241 -1.57 5.55 2.92
N ASP A 242 -0.31 5.67 3.33
CA ASP A 242 0.32 6.98 3.55
C ASP A 242 0.84 7.53 2.20
N HIS A 243 1.38 6.65 1.35
CA HIS A 243 1.83 6.94 0.00
C HIS A 243 1.16 5.99 -1.00
N LEU A 244 0.54 6.55 -2.04
CA LEU A 244 -0.15 5.77 -3.07
C LEU A 244 0.59 5.86 -4.41
N VAL A 245 0.79 4.72 -5.07
CA VAL A 245 1.43 4.59 -6.38
C VAL A 245 0.49 3.86 -7.33
N ILE A 246 0.14 4.47 -8.45
CA ILE A 246 -0.80 3.90 -9.43
C ILE A 246 -0.04 3.50 -10.69
N LEU A 247 -0.04 2.19 -10.99
CA LEU A 247 0.60 1.61 -12.17
C LEU A 247 -0.43 1.29 -13.25
N LYS A 248 -0.06 1.61 -14.49
CA LYS A 248 -0.77 1.21 -15.71
C LYS A 248 0.26 0.76 -16.72
N ASP A 249 0.00 -0.39 -17.37
CA ASP A 249 0.84 -0.91 -18.46
C ASP A 249 2.35 -0.94 -18.18
N GLY A 250 2.76 -1.12 -16.91
CA GLY A 250 4.16 -1.22 -16.52
C GLY A 250 4.84 0.11 -16.17
N TYR A 251 4.15 1.25 -16.20
CA TYR A 251 4.69 2.54 -15.78
C TYR A 251 3.85 3.18 -14.65
N ILE A 252 4.45 4.10 -13.89
CA ILE A 252 3.74 4.88 -12.87
C ILE A 252 2.99 6.02 -13.55
N VAL A 253 1.66 6.03 -13.42
CA VAL A 253 0.80 7.11 -13.95
C VAL A 253 0.79 8.29 -13.00
N GLN A 254 0.61 8.02 -11.71
CA GLN A 254 0.59 9.01 -10.65
C GLN A 254 1.00 8.37 -9.34
N GLN A 255 1.71 9.11 -8.50
CA GLN A 255 2.04 8.72 -7.13
C GLN A 255 2.04 9.93 -6.20
N GLY A 256 1.77 9.73 -4.92
CA GLY A 256 1.73 10.79 -3.91
C GLY A 256 0.78 10.50 -2.75
N GLU A 257 0.44 11.53 -1.98
CA GLU A 257 -0.57 11.40 -0.92
C GLU A 257 -1.93 11.04 -1.54
N PRO A 258 -2.66 10.06 -0.98
CA PRO A 258 -3.99 9.67 -1.46
C PRO A 258 -4.95 10.84 -1.68
N GLN A 259 -4.93 11.83 -0.78
CA GLN A 259 -5.81 12.99 -0.83
C GLN A 259 -5.49 13.91 -2.00
N GLU A 260 -4.21 14.13 -2.31
CA GLU A 260 -3.78 14.92 -3.46
C GLU A 260 -4.16 14.25 -4.77
N ILE A 261 -4.04 12.92 -4.87
CA ILE A 261 -4.46 12.18 -6.07
C ILE A 261 -5.97 12.37 -6.34
N LEU A 262 -6.80 12.40 -5.30
CA LEU A 262 -8.25 12.64 -5.44
C LEU A 262 -8.60 14.08 -5.81
N LEU A 263 -7.84 15.05 -5.31
CA LEU A 263 -8.07 16.47 -5.55
C LEU A 263 -7.48 16.95 -6.87
N ARG A 264 -6.38 16.34 -7.31
CA ARG A 264 -5.58 16.71 -8.48
C ARG A 264 -5.15 15.46 -9.26
N PRO A 265 -6.09 14.76 -9.90
CA PRO A 265 -5.75 13.66 -10.80
C PRO A 265 -4.94 14.17 -11.99
N ASN A 266 -3.88 13.45 -12.37
CA ASN A 266 -2.94 13.91 -13.42
C ASN A 266 -3.39 13.58 -14.85
N ASP A 267 -4.28 12.61 -15.04
CA ASP A 267 -4.80 12.24 -16.36
C ASP A 267 -6.24 11.71 -16.29
N ASP A 268 -6.85 11.54 -17.47
CA ASP A 268 -8.22 11.04 -17.61
C ASP A 268 -8.40 9.62 -17.06
N TYR A 269 -7.36 8.78 -17.14
CA TYR A 269 -7.41 7.43 -16.60
C TYR A 269 -7.56 7.46 -15.07
N ILE A 270 -6.84 8.35 -14.38
CA ILE A 270 -6.99 8.54 -12.93
C ILE A 270 -8.37 9.12 -12.62
N VAL A 271 -8.86 10.11 -13.38
CA VAL A 271 -10.21 10.69 -13.19
C VAL A 271 -11.28 9.60 -13.24
N ASP A 272 -11.23 8.74 -14.25
CA ASP A 272 -12.16 7.61 -14.36
C ASP A 272 -12.01 6.63 -13.20
N PHE A 273 -10.77 6.29 -12.87
CA PHE A 273 -10.45 5.31 -11.84
C PHE A 273 -11.00 5.73 -10.47
N ILE A 274 -10.99 7.04 -10.16
CA ILE A 274 -11.47 7.57 -8.88
C ILE A 274 -12.94 8.03 -8.88
N SER A 275 -13.64 7.90 -10.00
CA SER A 275 -14.97 8.49 -10.20
C SER A 275 -16.04 7.94 -9.25
N ASP A 276 -15.97 6.66 -8.88
CA ASP A 276 -16.97 5.97 -8.07
C ASP A 276 -16.63 5.95 -6.56
N ILE A 277 -15.60 6.69 -6.13
CA ILE A 277 -15.17 6.73 -4.72
C ILE A 277 -16.08 7.61 -3.87
N ASN A 278 -16.37 7.15 -2.65
CA ASN A 278 -16.94 8.01 -1.62
C ASN A 278 -15.89 8.97 -1.05
N ARG A 279 -15.70 10.11 -1.73
CA ARG A 279 -14.76 11.18 -1.34
C ARG A 279 -14.98 11.67 0.10
N ALA A 280 -16.21 11.61 0.62
CA ALA A 280 -16.51 12.07 1.97
C ALA A 280 -15.80 11.25 3.07
N ARG A 281 -15.50 9.98 2.79
CA ARG A 281 -14.82 9.07 3.74
C ARG A 281 -13.32 9.22 3.74
N VAL A 282 -12.76 9.66 2.62
CA VAL A 282 -11.31 9.63 2.38
C VAL A 282 -10.70 11.01 2.59
N LEU A 283 -11.35 12.06 2.07
CA LEU A 283 -10.86 13.42 2.23
C LEU A 283 -10.92 13.84 3.69
N ARG A 284 -9.81 14.41 4.15
CA ARG A 284 -9.67 14.99 5.48
C ARG A 284 -9.95 16.48 5.43
N THR A 285 -10.39 17.02 6.55
CA THR A 285 -10.69 18.44 6.69
C THR A 285 -9.50 19.31 6.28
N ARG A 286 -8.27 18.93 6.66
CA ARG A 286 -7.05 19.67 6.28
C ARG A 286 -6.83 19.85 4.78
N SER A 287 -7.36 18.96 3.95
CA SER A 287 -7.08 18.94 2.50
C SER A 287 -8.03 19.83 1.71
N VAL A 288 -9.10 20.30 2.35
CA VAL A 288 -10.13 21.13 1.72
C VAL A 288 -10.36 22.45 2.46
N MET A 289 -9.78 22.61 3.66
CA MET A 289 -9.88 23.84 4.44
C MET A 289 -9.18 25.01 3.76
N ILE A 290 -9.55 26.21 4.17
CA ILE A 290 -8.77 27.41 3.90
C ILE A 290 -7.74 27.53 5.03
N GLU A 291 -6.46 27.41 4.68
CA GLU A 291 -5.35 27.57 5.63
C GLU A 291 -5.34 28.99 6.21
N THR A 292 -5.47 29.09 7.53
CA THR A 292 -5.40 30.37 8.25
C THR A 292 -5.28 30.15 9.75
N THR A 293 -4.40 30.91 10.38
CA THR A 293 -4.26 30.98 11.85
C THR A 293 -5.05 32.15 12.44
N GLU A 294 -5.72 32.96 11.62
CA GLU A 294 -6.49 34.12 12.10
C GLU A 294 -7.80 33.68 12.76
N PRO A 295 -8.22 34.30 13.88
CA PRO A 295 -9.47 33.94 14.56
C PRO A 295 -10.67 34.05 13.62
N ALA A 296 -11.39 32.94 13.46
CA ALA A 296 -12.57 32.88 12.61
C ALA A 296 -13.82 33.37 13.35
N GLU A 297 -14.50 34.38 12.81
CA GLU A 297 -15.80 34.84 13.32
C GLU A 297 -16.95 33.98 12.74
N GLY A 298 -18.02 33.80 13.53
CA GLY A 298 -19.23 33.12 13.06
C GLY A 298 -19.10 31.59 12.87
N VAL A 299 -18.14 30.95 13.55
CA VAL A 299 -17.99 29.49 13.53
C VAL A 299 -19.06 28.80 14.37
N ALA A 300 -19.60 27.70 13.85
CA ALA A 300 -20.59 26.84 14.51
C ALA A 300 -19.95 25.86 15.51
N GLY A 301 -18.62 25.70 15.46
CA GLY A 301 -17.84 24.86 16.36
C GLY A 301 -16.45 24.56 15.78
N ASP A 302 -15.77 23.60 16.41
CA ASP A 302 -14.41 23.19 16.04
C ASP A 302 -14.41 21.76 15.48
N VAL A 303 -13.60 21.47 14.47
CA VAL A 303 -13.38 20.13 13.89
C VAL A 303 -11.89 19.82 13.86
N ASP A 304 -11.53 18.54 13.89
CA ASP A 304 -10.13 18.13 13.81
C ASP A 304 -9.65 18.14 12.35
N ALA A 305 -8.39 18.49 12.13
CA ALA A 305 -7.73 18.45 10.83
C ALA A 305 -7.79 17.06 10.17
N ASP A 306 -7.80 15.99 10.98
CA ASP A 306 -7.89 14.59 10.58
C ASP A 306 -9.33 14.04 10.50
N ASP A 307 -10.34 14.84 10.86
CA ASP A 307 -11.74 14.44 10.64
C ASP A 307 -11.99 14.24 9.14
N ASN A 308 -12.66 13.15 8.78
CA ASN A 308 -13.16 12.97 7.42
C ASN A 308 -14.39 13.86 7.15
N LEU A 309 -14.68 14.12 5.88
CA LEU A 309 -15.79 15.01 5.54
C LEU A 309 -17.16 14.42 5.91
N GLU A 310 -17.32 13.08 5.93
CA GLU A 310 -18.56 12.41 6.38
C GLU A 310 -18.91 12.77 7.84
N SER A 311 -17.91 12.75 8.73
CA SER A 311 -18.06 13.17 10.13
C SER A 311 -18.41 14.64 10.27
N VAL A 312 -17.82 15.51 9.44
CA VAL A 312 -18.13 16.95 9.46
C VAL A 312 -19.54 17.23 8.93
N ILE A 313 -20.00 16.52 7.88
CA ILE A 313 -21.39 16.59 7.39
C ILE A 313 -22.37 16.15 8.47
N ALA A 314 -22.07 15.05 9.18
CA ALA A 314 -22.90 14.58 10.28
C ALA A 314 -23.00 15.65 11.39
N LYS A 315 -21.87 16.28 11.75
CA LYS A 315 -21.80 17.35 12.75
C LYS A 315 -22.51 18.64 12.31
N SER A 316 -22.59 18.90 11.01
CA SER A 316 -23.37 20.02 10.48
C SER A 316 -24.85 19.74 10.37
N GLU A 317 -25.27 18.47 10.55
CA GLU A 317 -26.61 17.99 10.25
C GLU A 317 -27.02 18.29 8.80
N GLY A 318 -26.03 18.37 7.89
CA GLY A 318 -26.23 18.75 6.50
C GLY A 318 -26.43 20.24 6.24
N ASP A 319 -26.31 21.11 7.24
CA ASP A 319 -26.43 22.56 7.06
C ASP A 319 -25.20 23.13 6.34
N THR A 320 -25.40 23.57 5.10
CA THR A 320 -24.34 24.09 4.22
C THR A 320 -23.95 25.55 4.50
N THR A 321 -24.63 26.21 5.43
CA THR A 321 -24.33 27.61 5.82
C THR A 321 -23.33 27.70 6.97
N LYS A 322 -23.06 26.59 7.65
CA LYS A 322 -22.14 26.52 8.79
C LYS A 322 -20.68 26.63 8.35
N LYS A 323 -19.89 27.20 9.25
CA LYS A 323 -18.42 27.24 9.18
C LYS A 323 -17.84 26.62 10.43
N TYR A 324 -16.71 25.93 10.29
CA TYR A 324 -16.01 25.28 11.39
C TYR A 324 -14.57 25.77 11.47
N ARG A 325 -14.09 25.94 12.69
CA ARG A 325 -12.65 26.13 12.94
C ARG A 325 -11.97 24.77 12.83
N VAL A 326 -10.87 24.70 12.09
CA VAL A 326 -10.08 23.47 11.96
C VAL A 326 -8.92 23.54 12.94
N LEU A 327 -8.85 22.54 13.82
CA LEU A 327 -7.84 22.43 14.84
C LEU A 327 -6.86 21.30 14.50
N GLN A 328 -5.58 21.53 14.78
CA GLN A 328 -4.56 20.50 14.82
C GLN A 328 -3.78 20.67 16.12
N ASP A 329 -3.70 19.60 16.93
CA ASP A 329 -3.06 19.63 18.25
C ASP A 329 -3.58 20.76 19.18
N GLY A 330 -4.85 21.14 19.00
CA GLY A 330 -5.53 22.20 19.76
C GLY A 330 -5.30 23.61 19.23
N GLU A 331 -4.46 23.80 18.21
CA GLU A 331 -4.20 25.09 17.58
C GLU A 331 -4.98 25.21 16.27
N GLN A 332 -5.41 26.43 15.94
CA GLN A 332 -6.13 26.67 14.68
C GLN A 332 -5.15 26.64 13.50
N VAL A 333 -5.44 25.76 12.54
CA VAL A 333 -4.70 25.64 11.28
C VAL A 333 -5.50 26.10 10.07
N GLY A 334 -6.83 26.20 10.21
CA GLY A 334 -7.66 26.70 9.13
C GLY A 334 -9.13 26.85 9.48
N VAL A 335 -9.91 27.13 8.44
CA VAL A 335 -11.37 27.26 8.52
C VAL A 335 -11.99 26.44 7.40
N LEU A 336 -13.02 25.67 7.72
CA LEU A 336 -13.80 24.92 6.77
C LEU A 336 -15.19 25.53 6.60
N ASP A 337 -15.51 25.95 5.40
CA ASP A 337 -16.87 26.30 4.98
C ASP A 337 -17.55 25.07 4.36
N MET A 338 -18.81 24.81 4.74
CA MET A 338 -19.54 23.64 4.24
C MET A 338 -19.78 23.69 2.73
N GLN A 339 -19.80 24.85 2.08
CA GLN A 339 -19.85 24.95 0.61
C GLN A 339 -18.54 24.49 -0.02
N THR A 340 -17.39 24.79 0.60
CA THR A 340 -16.09 24.28 0.16
C THR A 340 -16.04 22.76 0.29
N LEU A 341 -16.54 22.23 1.42
CA LEU A 341 -16.69 20.78 1.63
C LEU A 341 -17.53 20.17 0.50
N VAL A 342 -18.74 20.69 0.25
CA VAL A 342 -19.64 20.14 -0.78
C VAL A 342 -19.01 20.18 -2.18
N ARG A 343 -18.29 21.25 -2.53
CA ARG A 343 -17.56 21.32 -3.81
C ARG A 343 -16.50 20.22 -3.91
N ALA A 344 -15.79 19.92 -2.83
CA ALA A 344 -14.77 18.88 -2.81
C ALA A 344 -15.33 17.45 -2.96
N LEU A 345 -16.64 17.24 -2.71
CA LEU A 345 -17.31 15.96 -2.94
C LEU A 345 -17.68 15.72 -4.40
N VAL A 346 -17.74 16.78 -5.22
CA VAL A 346 -18.10 16.65 -6.63
C VAL A 346 -16.87 16.18 -7.40
N PRO A 347 -16.93 15.04 -8.11
CA PRO A 347 -15.83 14.59 -8.96
C PRO A 347 -15.51 15.64 -10.03
N SER A 348 -14.23 15.79 -10.37
CA SER A 348 -13.82 16.42 -11.62
C SER A 348 -14.48 15.66 -12.79
N GLN A 349 -15.13 16.36 -13.73
CA GLN A 349 -15.84 15.71 -14.83
C GLN A 349 -14.89 14.79 -15.62
N ALA A 350 -15.26 13.52 -15.77
CA ALA A 350 -14.60 12.56 -16.63
C ALA A 350 -14.79 12.94 -18.11
N SER A 351 -13.77 12.74 -18.93
CA SER A 351 -13.86 12.93 -20.38
C SER A 351 -14.68 11.81 -21.02
N GLU A 352 -15.41 12.09 -22.11
CA GLU A 352 -16.20 11.10 -22.85
C GLU A 352 -15.35 9.96 -23.47
N SER A 353 -14.02 10.09 -23.45
CA SER A 353 -13.04 9.11 -23.95
C SER A 353 -12.56 8.08 -22.91
N GLY A 354 -13.11 8.11 -21.70
CA GLY A 354 -12.66 7.29 -20.57
C GLY A 354 -12.93 5.78 -20.65
N MET A 355 -12.37 5.02 -19.69
CA MET A 355 -12.42 3.55 -19.55
C MET A 355 -13.79 2.91 -19.81
N ARG A 356 -14.90 3.63 -19.56
CA ARG A 356 -16.27 3.15 -19.83
C ARG A 356 -16.54 2.91 -21.32
N ALA A 357 -15.79 3.54 -22.24
CA ALA A 357 -15.89 3.30 -23.67
C ALA A 357 -15.15 2.02 -24.14
N ALA A 358 -14.13 1.57 -23.40
CA ALA A 358 -13.36 0.38 -23.74
C ALA A 358 -13.96 -0.93 -23.22
N ALA A 359 -15.02 -0.85 -22.41
CA ALA A 359 -15.72 -1.99 -21.81
C ALA A 359 -17.00 -2.41 -22.56
N VAL A 360 -17.22 -1.92 -23.79
CA VAL A 360 -18.37 -2.26 -24.65
C VAL A 360 -17.92 -3.01 -25.89
#